data_AF-A0A1V5GBQ3-F1
#
_entry.id   AF-A0A1V5GBQ3-F1
#
_cell.length_a   1.000
_cell.length_b   1.000
_cell.length_c   1.000
_cell.angle_alpha   90.00
_cell.angle_beta   90.00
_cell.angle_gamma   90.00
#
_symmetry.space_group_name_H-M   'P 1'
#
loop_
_entity.id
_entity.type
_entity.pdbx_description
1 polymer ?
#
loop_
_entity_poly.entity_id
_entity_poly.type
_entity_poly.pdbx_seq_one_letter_code
_entity_poly.pdbx_strand_id
1 'polypeptide(L)'
;MKRSKYLFLFGIVIFFAFILIATKKNFPCEGDCQIVHDLNNAISQNRTDYFIGLSRCRYGQVNDTLCVHVKDTLGINWSNFADTICQVATQYGLLQQKLIITSSNMGQLDTLLIKNCP
;
A
#
# COMPACT_ATOMS: atom_id res chain seq x y z
N MET A 1 -1.09 -18.42 51.67
CA MET A 1 -0.99 -19.16 50.40
C MET A 1 -1.59 -18.48 49.15
N LYS A 2 -2.50 -17.50 49.23
CA LYS A 2 -3.10 -16.85 48.03
C LYS A 2 -2.18 -15.85 47.31
N ARG A 3 -1.29 -15.13 48.02
CA ARG A 3 -0.35 -14.14 47.44
C ARG A 3 0.64 -14.73 46.42
N SER A 4 1.07 -15.97 46.63
CA SER A 4 2.04 -16.64 45.75
C SER A 4 1.48 -16.93 44.36
N LYS A 5 0.18 -17.21 44.24
CA LYS A 5 -0.48 -17.47 42.96
C LYS A 5 -0.57 -16.23 42.07
N TYR A 6 -0.78 -15.05 42.67
CA TYR A 6 -0.83 -13.78 41.92
C TYR A 6 0.54 -13.35 41.42
N LEU A 7 1.60 -13.56 42.19
CA LEU A 7 2.98 -13.30 41.77
C LEU A 7 3.39 -14.18 40.58
N PHE A 8 2.99 -15.45 40.59
CA PHE A 8 3.24 -16.38 39.49
C PHE A 8 2.50 -15.95 38.21
N LEU A 9 1.23 -15.56 38.33
CA LEU A 9 0.42 -15.10 37.21
C LEU A 9 0.96 -13.81 36.59
N PHE A 10 1.42 -12.87 37.45
CA PHE A 10 2.05 -11.64 37.00
C PHE A 10 3.36 -11.89 36.25
N GLY A 11 4.16 -12.86 36.71
CA GLY A 11 5.38 -13.30 36.01
C GLY A 11 5.08 -13.88 34.62
N ILE A 12 4.03 -14.68 34.49
CA ILE A 12 3.59 -15.23 33.19
C ILE A 12 3.17 -14.11 32.23
N VAL A 13 2.36 -13.15 32.71
CA VAL A 13 1.88 -12.03 31.87
C VAL A 13 3.04 -11.17 31.37
N ILE A 14 4.01 -10.86 32.24
CA ILE A 14 5.21 -10.11 31.86
C ILE A 14 6.02 -10.89 30.82
N PHE A 15 6.24 -12.18 31.04
CA PHE A 15 6.98 -13.02 30.11
C PHE A 15 6.33 -13.07 28.72
N PHE A 16 5.00 -13.22 28.65
CA PHE A 16 4.26 -13.16 27.39
C PHE A 16 4.32 -11.78 26.72
N ALA A 17 4.29 -10.69 27.49
CA ALA A 17 4.45 -9.34 26.97
C ALA A 17 5.84 -9.14 26.36
N PHE A 18 6.90 -9.62 27.02
CA PHE A 18 8.27 -9.58 26.49
C PHE A 18 8.43 -10.43 25.23
N ILE A 19 7.83 -11.62 25.18
CA ILE A 19 7.82 -12.45 23.97
C ILE A 19 7.10 -11.71 22.84
N LEU A 20 5.94 -11.09 23.10
CA LEU A 20 5.20 -10.33 22.09
C LEU A 20 6.01 -9.14 21.54
N ILE A 21 6.74 -8.43 22.39
CA ILE A 21 7.60 -7.32 21.96
C ILE A 21 8.79 -7.85 21.15
N ALA A 22 9.43 -8.95 21.58
CA ALA A 22 10.56 -9.55 20.88
C ALA A 22 10.16 -10.21 19.54
N THR A 23 8.93 -10.71 19.44
CA THR A 23 8.39 -11.36 18.23
C THR A 23 7.65 -10.40 17.31
N LYS A 24 7.41 -9.15 17.73
CA LYS A 24 7.08 -8.04 16.82
C LYS A 24 8.30 -7.74 15.95
N LYS A 25 8.53 -8.56 14.93
CA LYS A 25 9.25 -8.12 13.75
C LYS A 25 8.42 -7.00 13.14
N ASN A 26 8.96 -5.78 13.14
CA ASN A 26 8.68 -4.87 12.03
C ASN A 26 9.07 -5.68 10.81
N PHE A 27 8.12 -6.14 10.00
CA PHE A 27 8.47 -6.70 8.70
C PHE A 27 9.01 -5.53 7.89
N PRO A 28 10.34 -5.40 7.69
CA PRO A 28 10.82 -4.38 6.80
C PRO A 28 10.21 -4.71 5.44
N CYS A 29 9.54 -3.72 4.86
CA CYS A 29 9.03 -3.80 3.50
C CYS A 29 10.27 -3.84 2.61
N GLU A 30 10.82 -5.02 2.33
CA GLU A 30 12.08 -5.16 1.58
C GLU A 30 11.81 -5.42 0.09
N GLY A 31 12.73 -4.94 -0.75
CA GLY A 31 12.70 -5.12 -2.21
C GLY A 31 11.44 -4.51 -2.84
N ASP A 32 10.67 -5.35 -3.53
CA ASP A 32 9.45 -5.01 -4.26
C ASP A 32 8.41 -4.25 -3.42
N CYS A 33 8.30 -4.58 -2.14
CA CYS A 33 7.39 -3.89 -1.22
C CYS A 33 7.82 -2.42 -1.05
N GLN A 34 9.12 -2.18 -0.86
CA GLN A 34 9.68 -0.84 -0.68
C GLN A 34 9.43 0.03 -1.91
N ILE A 35 9.62 -0.54 -3.10
CA ILE A 35 9.42 0.15 -4.38
C ILE A 35 7.98 0.67 -4.50
N VAL A 36 7.00 -0.18 -4.19
CA VAL A 36 5.57 0.20 -4.24
C VAL A 36 5.25 1.23 -3.15
N HIS A 37 5.83 1.09 -1.96
CA HIS A 37 5.66 2.04 -0.87
C HIS A 37 6.23 3.43 -1.21
N ASP A 38 7.43 3.48 -1.78
CA ASP A 38 8.08 4.73 -2.18
C ASP A 38 7.35 5.39 -3.34
N LEU A 39 6.88 4.60 -4.32
CA LEU A 39 6.01 5.08 -5.39
C LEU A 39 4.72 5.67 -4.83
N ASN A 40 4.06 4.97 -3.91
CA ASN A 40 2.84 5.46 -3.26
C ASN A 40 3.09 6.80 -2.55
N ASN A 41 4.21 6.94 -1.85
CA ASN A 41 4.59 8.18 -1.17
C ASN A 41 4.90 9.31 -2.17
N ALA A 42 5.60 9.01 -3.27
CA ALA A 42 5.93 9.99 -4.31
C ALA A 42 4.68 10.54 -5.01
N ILE A 43 3.69 9.69 -5.30
CA ILE A 43 2.42 10.11 -5.88
C ILE A 43 1.59 10.89 -4.85
N SER A 44 1.53 10.42 -3.60
CA SER A 44 0.80 11.07 -2.52
C SER A 44 1.27 12.51 -2.27
N GLN A 45 2.60 12.73 -2.24
CA GLN A 45 3.17 14.06 -2.03
C GLN A 45 2.75 15.10 -3.09
N ASN A 46 2.53 14.65 -4.33
CA ASN A 46 2.16 15.53 -5.42
C ASN A 46 0.64 15.69 -5.62
N ARG A 47 -0.19 14.79 -5.04
CA ARG A 47 -1.63 14.66 -5.34
C ARG A 47 -2.49 14.33 -4.12
N THR A 48 -2.33 15.05 -3.02
CA THR A 48 -3.03 14.77 -1.74
C THR A 48 -4.55 14.98 -1.76
N ASP A 49 -5.08 15.71 -2.73
CA ASP A 49 -6.48 16.11 -2.82
C ASP A 49 -7.40 14.96 -3.22
N TYR A 50 -7.02 14.21 -4.27
CA TYR A 50 -7.81 13.09 -4.80
C TYR A 50 -7.13 11.72 -4.71
N PHE A 51 -5.83 11.62 -4.47
CA PHE A 51 -5.16 10.32 -4.30
C PHE A 51 -5.48 9.71 -2.92
N ILE A 52 -5.79 8.42 -2.88
CA ILE A 52 -6.01 7.67 -1.64
C ILE A 52 -4.83 6.72 -1.39
N GLY A 53 -4.42 5.99 -2.43
CA GLY A 53 -3.32 5.05 -2.30
C GLY A 53 -3.05 4.26 -3.57
N LEU A 54 -1.90 3.60 -3.59
CA LEU A 54 -1.43 2.75 -4.66
C LEU A 54 -0.97 1.41 -4.09
N SER A 55 -1.35 0.34 -4.77
CA SER A 55 -0.96 -1.02 -4.42
C SER A 55 -0.75 -1.88 -5.66
N ARG A 56 -0.12 -3.04 -5.52
CA ARG A 56 -0.13 -4.08 -6.55
C ARG A 56 -1.38 -4.95 -6.39
N CYS A 57 -2.27 -4.94 -7.38
CA CYS A 57 -3.45 -5.79 -7.42
C CYS A 57 -3.18 -7.20 -7.93
N ARG A 58 -2.16 -7.34 -8.79
CA ARG A 58 -1.72 -8.64 -9.30
C ARG A 58 -0.22 -8.61 -9.51
N TYR A 59 0.46 -9.60 -8.96
CA TYR A 59 1.88 -9.80 -9.15
C TYR A 59 2.12 -10.65 -10.39
N GLY A 60 2.98 -10.18 -11.28
CA GLY A 60 3.48 -10.93 -12.42
C GLY A 60 4.91 -10.50 -12.67
N GLN A 61 5.86 -11.44 -12.67
CA GLN A 61 7.30 -11.18 -12.78
C GLN A 61 7.72 -10.31 -14.00
N VAL A 62 6.83 -10.14 -14.98
CA VAL A 62 7.07 -9.34 -16.20
C VAL A 62 6.02 -8.24 -16.38
N ASN A 63 4.77 -8.46 -15.95
CA ASN A 63 3.64 -7.55 -16.14
C ASN A 63 2.86 -7.40 -14.82
N ASP A 64 3.31 -6.49 -13.95
CA ASP A 64 2.60 -6.20 -12.72
C ASP A 64 1.35 -5.36 -12.97
N THR A 65 0.29 -5.61 -12.19
CA THR A 65 -0.88 -4.74 -12.20
C THR A 65 -0.84 -3.81 -10.99
N LEU A 66 -0.69 -2.51 -11.24
CA LEU A 66 -0.82 -1.45 -10.23
C LEU A 66 -2.28 -1.01 -10.15
N CYS A 67 -2.82 -0.97 -8.94
CA CYS A 67 -4.10 -0.38 -8.63
C CYS A 67 -3.91 0.92 -7.88
N VAL A 68 -4.56 1.94 -8.39
CA VAL A 68 -4.59 3.27 -7.79
C VAL A 68 -6.01 3.57 -7.36
N HIS A 69 -6.14 3.92 -6.09
CA HIS A 69 -7.38 4.32 -5.48
C HIS A 69 -7.40 5.83 -5.39
N VAL A 70 -8.47 6.42 -5.90
CA VAL A 70 -8.71 7.87 -5.89
C VAL A 70 -10.08 8.18 -5.33
N LYS A 71 -10.26 9.40 -4.85
CA LYS A 71 -11.58 9.95 -4.56
C LYS A 71 -12.27 10.25 -5.88
N ASP A 72 -13.58 10.01 -5.92
CA ASP A 72 -14.40 10.43 -7.05
C ASP A 72 -14.42 11.96 -7.12
N THR A 73 -13.68 12.52 -8.07
CA THR A 73 -13.44 13.96 -8.21
C THR A 73 -13.65 14.36 -9.66
N LEU A 74 -14.55 15.31 -9.89
CA LEU A 74 -14.84 15.85 -11.22
C LEU A 74 -13.70 16.76 -11.69
N GLY A 75 -13.47 16.80 -13.01
CA GLY A 75 -12.49 17.70 -13.63
C GLY A 75 -11.05 17.16 -13.63
N ILE A 76 -10.80 15.97 -13.07
CA ILE A 76 -9.49 15.32 -13.15
C ILE A 76 -9.33 14.62 -14.50
N ASN A 77 -8.23 14.91 -15.19
CA ASN A 77 -7.83 14.15 -16.37
C ASN A 77 -7.09 12.87 -15.94
N TRP A 78 -7.85 11.78 -15.82
CA TRP A 78 -7.34 10.48 -15.41
C TRP A 78 -6.27 9.92 -16.35
N SER A 79 -6.30 10.26 -17.65
CA SER A 79 -5.27 9.83 -18.60
C SER A 79 -3.92 10.47 -18.28
N ASN A 80 -3.88 11.79 -18.08
CA ASN A 80 -2.64 12.51 -17.74
C ASN A 80 -2.10 12.06 -16.37
N PHE A 81 -3.00 11.80 -15.42
CA PHE A 81 -2.62 11.27 -14.12
C PHE A 81 -2.01 9.86 -14.25
N ALA A 82 -2.59 9.01 -15.09
CA ALA A 82 -2.04 7.70 -15.39
C ALA A 82 -0.66 7.78 -16.07
N ASP A 83 -0.45 8.71 -17.00
CA ASP A 83 0.87 8.96 -17.60
C ASP A 83 1.91 9.33 -16.55
N THR A 84 1.53 10.19 -15.59
CA THR A 84 2.41 10.58 -14.49
C THR A 84 2.76 9.37 -13.63
N ILE A 85 1.78 8.54 -13.27
CA ILE A 85 2.04 7.33 -12.47
C ILE A 85 2.93 6.36 -13.23
N CYS A 86 2.68 6.11 -14.52
CA CYS A 86 3.53 5.26 -15.34
C CYS A 86 4.97 5.78 -15.39
N GLN A 87 5.17 7.08 -15.63
CA GLN A 87 6.49 7.68 -15.69
C GLN A 87 7.24 7.54 -14.36
N VAL A 88 6.58 7.81 -13.24
CA VAL A 88 7.19 7.67 -11.91
C VAL A 88 7.46 6.18 -11.63
N ALA A 89 6.53 5.27 -11.90
CA ALA A 89 6.73 3.83 -11.72
C ALA A 89 7.97 3.31 -12.48
N THR A 90 8.18 3.76 -13.73
CA THR A 90 9.39 3.45 -14.50
C THR A 90 10.67 3.98 -13.84
N GLN A 91 10.65 5.17 -13.25
CA GLN A 91 11.81 5.72 -12.50
C GLN A 91 12.16 4.87 -11.28
N TYR A 92 11.17 4.21 -10.68
CA TYR A 92 11.35 3.29 -9.55
C TYR A 92 11.67 1.84 -9.99
N GLY A 93 11.92 1.61 -11.28
CA GLY A 93 12.35 0.31 -11.80
C GLY A 93 11.21 -0.67 -12.09
N LEU A 94 9.95 -0.25 -11.97
CA LEU A 94 8.82 -1.03 -12.45
C LEU A 94 8.76 -0.84 -13.97
N LEU A 95 8.94 -1.91 -14.76
CA LEU A 95 8.74 -1.92 -16.22
C LEU A 95 7.44 -2.65 -16.63
N GLN A 96 6.74 -2.17 -17.66
CA GLN A 96 5.56 -2.83 -18.27
C GLN A 96 4.37 -3.12 -17.32
N GLN A 97 3.91 -2.14 -16.54
CA GLN A 97 2.74 -2.35 -15.66
C GLN A 97 1.42 -2.15 -16.38
N LYS A 98 0.41 -2.88 -15.95
CA LYS A 98 -0.98 -2.50 -16.15
C LYS A 98 -1.44 -1.63 -14.98
N LEU A 99 -1.76 -0.37 -15.25
CA LEU A 99 -2.34 0.55 -14.28
C LEU A 99 -3.87 0.48 -14.34
N ILE A 100 -4.51 0.37 -13.18
CA ILE A 100 -5.96 0.45 -13.02
C ILE A 100 -6.26 1.56 -12.01
N ILE A 101 -6.95 2.60 -12.44
CA ILE A 101 -7.42 3.67 -11.57
C ILE A 101 -8.86 3.37 -11.19
N THR A 102 -9.11 3.32 -9.89
CA THR A 102 -10.43 3.04 -9.32
C THR A 102 -10.85 4.15 -8.38
N SER A 103 -12.13 4.53 -8.42
CA SER A 103 -12.76 5.31 -7.36
C SER A 103 -13.60 4.40 -6.47
N SER A 104 -13.76 4.81 -5.22
CA SER A 104 -14.79 4.26 -4.34
C SER A 104 -15.84 5.34 -4.13
N ASN A 105 -17.05 5.11 -4.65
CA ASN A 105 -18.21 5.96 -4.37
C ASN A 105 -19.29 5.09 -3.73
N MET A 106 -19.74 5.49 -2.52
CA MET A 106 -20.79 4.79 -1.75
C MET A 106 -20.61 3.26 -1.61
N GLY A 107 -19.36 2.79 -1.50
CA GLY A 107 -19.05 1.36 -1.34
C GLY A 107 -19.02 0.56 -2.65
N GLN A 108 -19.21 1.21 -3.81
CA GLN A 108 -18.97 0.62 -5.13
C GLN A 108 -17.60 1.08 -5.65
N LEU A 109 -16.85 0.11 -6.19
CA LEU A 109 -15.55 0.33 -6.82
C LEU A 109 -15.76 0.51 -8.32
N ASP A 110 -15.59 1.72 -8.82
CA ASP A 110 -15.70 2.04 -10.23
C ASP A 110 -14.32 2.12 -10.86
N THR A 111 -14.16 1.51 -12.04
CA THR A 111 -12.91 1.64 -12.81
C THR A 111 -12.99 2.91 -13.66
N LEU A 112 -12.14 3.88 -13.33
CA LEU A 112 -12.06 5.16 -14.04
C LEU A 112 -11.18 5.06 -15.28
N LEU A 113 -10.09 4.29 -15.20
CA LEU A 113 -9.15 4.11 -16.30
C LEU A 113 -8.39 2.80 -16.17
N ILE A 114 -8.10 2.19 -17.31
CA ILE A 114 -7.09 1.13 -17.44
C ILE A 114 -6.05 1.60 -18.45
N LYS A 115 -4.77 1.51 -18.10
CA LYS A 115 -3.66 1.90 -18.97
C LYS A 115 -2.54 0.88 -18.89
N ASN A 116 -1.89 0.60 -20.02
CA ASN A 116 -0.64 -0.15 -20.02
C ASN A 116 0.50 0.87 -20.06
N CYS A 117 1.36 0.82 -19.04
CA CYS A 117 2.58 1.61 -18.97
C CYS A 117 3.63 1.01 -19.92
N PRO A 118 4.52 1.85 -20.48
CA PRO A 118 5.61 1.40 -21.33
C PRO A 118 6.64 0.51 -20.62
#